data_AF-A0A7S3MGL4-F1
#
_entry.id   AF-A0A7S3MGL4-F1
#
_cell.length_a   1.000
_cell.length_b   1.000
_cell.length_c   1.000
_cell.angle_alpha   90.00
_cell.angle_beta   90.00
_cell.angle_gamma   90.00
#
_symmetry.space_group_name_H-M   'P 1'
#
loop_
_entity.id
_entity.type
_entity.pdbx_description
1 polymer ?
#
loop_
_entity_poly.entity_id
_entity_poly.type
_entity_poly.pdbx_seq_one_letter_code
_entity_poly.pdbx_strand_id
1 'polypeptide(L)'
;FPALVSGATFSRFGLGGSGKSDAQPEARQHRDVRAPALQAVAAHLRLQLALERDAGFRPGGQSAGQDADGVHSARMAAVRASLLQPPRTPMQTEEMAAVLLSACSGALDALPADEAARCLRGGSGGLLLQHLREAAPKVLQRIAEERELSVEAARELEVA
;
A
#
# COMPACT_ATOMS: atom_id res chain seq x y z
N PHE A 1 12.36 12.23 -0.97
CA PHE A 1 11.37 13.21 -0.48
C PHE A 1 10.01 12.58 -0.69
N PRO A 2 9.09 12.53 0.28
CA PRO A 2 9.29 12.85 1.71
C PRO A 2 10.22 11.83 2.39
N ALA A 3 10.85 12.19 3.52
CA ALA A 3 11.67 11.28 4.32
C ALA A 3 10.87 10.85 5.56
N LEU A 4 10.00 9.86 5.38
CA LEU A 4 9.19 9.31 6.47
C LEU A 4 9.88 8.08 7.07
N VAL A 5 9.99 8.04 8.40
CA VAL A 5 10.47 6.85 9.11
C VAL A 5 9.25 5.98 9.45
N SER A 6 9.08 4.90 8.68
CA SER A 6 8.00 3.93 8.90
C SER A 6 8.11 3.34 10.32
N GLY A 7 7.03 3.35 11.10
CA GLY A 7 6.99 2.83 12.48
C GLY A 7 7.27 3.86 13.59
N ALA A 8 8.04 4.93 13.32
CA ALA A 8 8.14 6.08 14.23
C ALA A 8 7.03 7.12 13.98
N THR A 9 6.49 7.14 12.77
CA THR A 9 5.40 8.03 12.38
C THR A 9 4.05 7.36 12.62
N PHE A 10 3.25 7.87 13.56
CA PHE A 10 1.89 7.38 13.83
C PHE A 10 0.88 8.53 13.91
N SER A 11 -0.33 8.29 13.39
CA SER A 11 -1.45 9.21 13.56
C SER A 11 -2.39 8.66 14.63
N ARG A 12 -2.59 9.42 15.71
CA ARG A 12 -3.48 9.06 16.83
C ARG A 12 -4.96 9.08 16.44
N PHE A 13 -5.31 9.67 15.30
CA PHE A 13 -6.68 9.74 14.83
C PHE A 13 -7.10 8.50 14.00
N GLY A 14 -6.17 7.68 13.50
CA GLY A 14 -6.46 6.56 12.59
C GLY A 14 -6.47 5.16 13.18
N LEU A 15 -6.15 4.98 14.46
CA LEU A 15 -6.11 3.67 15.14
C LEU A 15 -6.82 3.83 16.48
N GLY A 16 -8.07 3.35 16.56
CA GLY A 16 -8.93 3.52 17.74
C GLY A 16 -8.22 3.13 19.03
N GLY A 17 -8.00 4.11 19.92
CA GLY A 17 -7.47 3.87 21.25
C GLY A 17 -8.48 3.06 22.06
N SER A 18 -8.10 1.87 22.49
CA SER A 18 -8.82 1.05 23.47
C SER A 18 -8.68 1.68 24.86
N GLY A 19 -9.29 2.86 25.06
CA GLY A 19 -9.55 3.40 26.38
C GLY A 19 -10.66 2.56 27.02
N LYS A 20 -10.33 1.83 28.09
CA LYS A 20 -11.31 1.32 29.06
C LYS A 20 -12.02 2.53 29.65
N SER A 21 -13.23 2.82 29.17
CA SER A 21 -14.15 3.77 29.78
C SER A 21 -15.50 3.07 29.87
N ASP A 22 -15.88 2.69 31.08
CA ASP A 22 -17.19 2.12 31.45
C ASP A 22 -18.28 3.19 31.33
N ALA A 23 -18.61 3.60 30.10
CA ALA A 23 -19.73 4.48 29.83
C ALA A 23 -20.36 4.12 28.48
N GLN A 24 -21.63 3.69 28.56
CA GLN A 24 -22.72 3.56 27.57
C GLN A 24 -22.41 3.39 26.06
N PRO A 25 -23.21 2.55 25.35
CA PRO A 25 -22.95 2.13 23.97
C PRO A 25 -23.48 3.15 22.96
N GLU A 26 -22.98 4.38 22.97
CA GLU A 26 -23.12 5.23 21.78
C GLU A 26 -21.94 4.91 20.86
N ALA A 27 -22.28 4.40 19.67
CA ALA A 27 -21.36 3.88 18.67
C ALA A 27 -20.10 4.75 18.55
N ARG A 28 -18.96 4.22 19.02
CA ARG A 28 -17.64 4.82 18.86
C ARG A 28 -17.36 4.93 17.35
N GLN A 29 -17.76 6.04 16.75
CA GLN A 29 -17.53 6.31 15.34
C GLN A 29 -16.02 6.30 15.08
N HIS A 30 -15.62 5.44 14.16
CA HIS A 30 -14.25 5.21 13.75
C HIS A 30 -13.65 6.54 13.24
N ARG A 31 -12.67 7.10 13.96
CA ARG A 31 -12.09 8.44 13.70
C ARG A 31 -11.08 8.48 12.54
N ASP A 32 -10.98 7.43 11.74
CA ASP A 32 -10.09 7.45 10.58
C ASP A 32 -10.76 8.23 9.44
N VAL A 33 -10.16 9.35 9.04
CA VAL A 33 -10.70 10.26 8.00
C VAL A 33 -10.46 9.70 6.58
N ARG A 34 -9.71 8.60 6.47
CA ARG A 34 -9.36 7.96 5.19
C ARG A 34 -10.51 7.08 4.69
N ALA A 35 -10.62 6.94 3.37
CA ALA A 35 -11.56 6.00 2.77
C ALA A 35 -11.28 4.55 3.26
N PRO A 36 -12.31 3.72 3.51
CA PRO A 36 -12.14 2.35 4.02
C PRO A 36 -11.20 1.49 3.16
N ALA A 37 -11.30 1.59 1.83
CA ALA A 37 -10.41 0.90 0.89
C ALA A 37 -8.93 1.28 1.13
N LEU A 38 -8.64 2.58 1.25
CA LEU A 38 -7.28 3.06 1.55
C LEU A 38 -6.81 2.62 2.94
N GLN A 39 -7.72 2.56 3.93
CA GLN A 39 -7.41 2.08 5.26
C GLN A 39 -6.99 0.59 5.23
N ALA A 40 -7.74 -0.25 4.52
CA ALA A 40 -7.48 -1.68 4.40
C ALA A 40 -6.12 -1.95 3.74
N VAL A 41 -5.85 -1.35 2.58
CA VAL A 41 -4.57 -1.55 1.87
C VAL A 41 -3.39 -0.95 2.63
N ALA A 42 -3.58 0.18 3.32
CA ALA A 42 -2.52 0.76 4.14
C ALA A 42 -2.26 -0.07 5.41
N ALA A 43 -3.27 -0.73 5.98
CA ALA A 43 -3.08 -1.66 7.09
C ALA A 43 -2.31 -2.90 6.62
N HIS A 44 -2.68 -3.44 5.45
CA HIS A 44 -1.96 -4.55 4.83
C HIS A 44 -0.50 -4.20 4.52
N LEU A 45 -0.22 -3.05 3.91
CA LEU A 45 1.16 -2.61 3.66
C LEU A 45 1.97 -2.48 4.98
N ARG A 46 1.38 -1.94 6.05
CA ARG A 46 2.07 -1.84 7.35
C ARG A 46 2.47 -3.21 7.88
N LEU A 47 1.59 -4.21 7.75
CA LEU A 47 1.89 -5.59 8.11
C LEU A 47 3.07 -6.12 7.28
N GLN A 48 3.04 -5.94 5.95
CA GLN A 48 4.09 -6.41 5.05
C GLN A 48 5.46 -5.79 5.36
N LEU A 49 5.51 -4.49 5.64
CA LEU A 49 6.72 -3.79 6.04
C LEU A 49 7.23 -4.20 7.43
N ALA A 50 6.34 -4.60 8.34
CA ALA A 50 6.73 -5.15 9.64
C ALA A 50 7.34 -6.55 9.46
N LEU A 51 6.71 -7.42 8.67
CA LEU A 51 7.22 -8.76 8.36
C LEU A 51 8.60 -8.72 7.71
N GLU A 52 8.84 -7.77 6.80
CA GLU A 52 10.16 -7.62 6.16
C GLU A 52 11.24 -7.19 7.15
N ARG A 53 10.90 -6.33 8.13
CA ARG A 53 11.84 -5.97 9.20
C ARG A 53 12.20 -7.17 10.06
N ASP A 54 11.20 -7.98 10.42
CA ASP A 54 11.40 -9.17 11.24
C ASP A 54 12.23 -10.23 10.50
N ALA A 55 12.09 -10.33 9.17
CA ALA A 55 12.91 -11.21 8.33
C ALA A 55 14.41 -10.86 8.40
N GLY A 56 14.76 -9.58 8.51
CA GLY A 56 16.15 -9.12 8.66
C GLY A 56 16.85 -9.56 9.95
N PHE A 57 16.12 -10.00 10.97
CA PHE A 57 16.67 -10.49 12.24
C PHE A 57 16.78 -12.02 12.32
N ARG A 58 16.40 -12.77 11.27
CA ARG A 58 16.53 -14.23 11.25
C ARG A 58 18.00 -14.62 11.01
N PRO A 59 18.63 -15.39 11.92
CA PRO A 59 20.02 -15.81 11.74
C PRO A 59 20.13 -16.78 10.55
N GLY A 60 20.76 -16.31 9.47
CA GLY A 60 21.50 -17.12 8.49
C GLY A 60 20.76 -18.24 7.77
N GLY A 61 19.71 -17.93 7.01
CA GLY A 61 19.32 -18.76 5.86
C GLY A 61 20.20 -18.42 4.67
N GLN A 62 21.27 -19.20 4.44
CA GLN A 62 22.26 -18.98 3.37
C GLN A 62 21.74 -19.24 1.93
N SER A 63 20.45 -19.05 1.69
CA SER A 63 19.82 -19.18 0.37
C SER A 63 19.35 -17.81 -0.12
N ALA A 64 20.27 -16.85 -0.11
CA ALA A 64 20.07 -15.51 -0.63
C ALA A 64 19.90 -15.56 -2.15
N GLY A 65 18.66 -15.71 -2.62
CA GLY A 65 18.32 -15.55 -4.03
C GLY A 65 17.04 -16.22 -4.51
N GLN A 66 16.51 -17.22 -3.79
CA GLN A 66 15.34 -18.00 -4.24
C GLN A 66 14.30 -18.29 -3.15
N ASP A 67 14.56 -17.92 -1.90
CA ASP A 67 13.59 -18.11 -0.83
C ASP A 67 12.50 -17.04 -0.86
N ALA A 68 11.28 -17.41 -0.46
CA ALA A 68 10.12 -16.51 -0.42
C ALA A 68 10.38 -15.22 0.37
N ASP A 69 11.25 -15.29 1.39
CA ASP A 69 11.70 -14.14 2.17
C ASP A 69 12.50 -13.13 1.31
N GLY A 70 13.32 -13.62 0.35
CA GLY A 70 14.10 -12.77 -0.54
C GLY A 70 13.24 -12.00 -1.56
N VAL A 71 12.25 -12.67 -2.14
CA VAL A 71 11.29 -12.03 -3.06
C VAL A 71 10.47 -10.97 -2.32
N HIS A 72 9.99 -11.30 -1.11
CA HIS A 72 9.26 -10.37 -0.26
C HIS A 72 10.11 -9.15 0.14
N SER A 73 11.36 -9.35 0.54
CA SER A 73 12.29 -8.26 0.87
C SER A 73 12.56 -7.36 -0.34
N ALA A 74 12.78 -7.93 -1.52
CA ALA A 74 12.99 -7.17 -2.76
C ALA A 74 11.75 -6.34 -3.12
N ARG A 75 10.55 -6.94 -3.03
CA ARG A 75 9.27 -6.25 -3.22
C ARG A 75 9.16 -5.07 -2.27
N MET A 76 9.34 -5.29 -0.97
CA MET A 76 9.22 -4.23 0.03
C MET A 76 10.28 -3.12 -0.13
N ALA A 77 11.47 -3.43 -0.64
CA ALA A 77 12.47 -2.43 -1.00
C ALA A 77 11.97 -1.53 -2.15
N ALA A 78 11.40 -2.11 -3.21
CA ALA A 78 10.79 -1.36 -4.32
C ALA A 78 9.60 -0.52 -3.84
N VAL A 79 8.75 -1.08 -2.97
CA VAL A 79 7.63 -0.34 -2.37
C VAL A 79 8.14 0.86 -1.58
N ARG A 80 9.15 0.70 -0.72
CA ARG A 80 9.74 1.83 0.03
C ARG A 80 10.28 2.92 -0.90
N ALA A 81 10.93 2.54 -2.00
CA ALA A 81 11.42 3.48 -3.00
C ALA A 81 10.26 4.22 -3.70
N SER A 82 9.14 3.54 -3.96
CA SER A 82 7.95 4.11 -4.61
C SER A 82 7.17 5.11 -3.75
N LEU A 83 7.19 4.95 -2.42
CA LEU A 83 6.68 5.95 -1.45
C LEU A 83 7.42 7.29 -1.55
N LEU A 84 8.56 7.28 -2.26
CA LEU A 84 9.36 8.35 -2.81
C LEU A 84 8.61 9.37 -3.70
N GLN A 85 7.50 9.98 -3.28
CA GLN A 85 6.67 10.77 -4.20
C GLN A 85 7.35 12.09 -4.64
N PRO A 86 7.40 12.39 -5.95
CA PRO A 86 7.91 13.67 -6.44
C PRO A 86 7.12 14.87 -5.88
N PRO A 87 7.76 16.02 -5.65
CA PRO A 87 7.06 17.20 -5.15
C PRO A 87 5.98 17.66 -6.13
N ARG A 88 4.85 18.16 -5.61
CA ARG A 88 3.72 18.71 -6.38
C ARG A 88 3.01 17.72 -7.30
N THR A 89 3.04 16.44 -6.99
CA THR A 89 2.35 15.41 -7.79
C THR A 89 1.23 14.71 -7.01
N PRO A 90 0.22 15.43 -6.50
CA PRO A 90 -0.81 14.81 -5.64
C PRO A 90 -1.50 13.64 -6.34
N MET A 91 -1.90 12.65 -5.55
CA MET A 91 -2.66 11.49 -6.02
C MET A 91 -4.04 11.52 -5.36
N GLN A 92 -5.03 11.02 -6.10
CA GLN A 92 -6.35 10.79 -5.53
C GLN A 92 -6.37 9.55 -4.63
N THR A 93 -7.40 9.42 -3.80
CA THR A 93 -7.45 8.35 -2.78
C THR A 93 -7.54 6.97 -3.40
N GLU A 94 -8.30 6.85 -4.49
CA GLU A 94 -8.48 5.65 -5.30
C GLU A 94 -7.16 5.24 -6.00
N GLU A 95 -6.40 6.22 -6.48
CA GLU A 95 -5.08 5.99 -7.10
C GLU A 95 -4.07 5.52 -6.06
N MET A 96 -4.10 6.11 -4.86
CA MET A 96 -3.30 5.65 -3.73
C MET A 96 -3.66 4.22 -3.37
N ALA A 97 -4.95 3.89 -3.31
CA ALA A 97 -5.40 2.55 -2.98
C ALA A 97 -4.96 1.52 -4.02
N ALA A 98 -5.10 1.83 -5.31
CA ALA A 98 -4.68 0.97 -6.41
C ALA A 98 -3.15 0.72 -6.39
N VAL A 99 -2.34 1.78 -6.28
CA VAL A 99 -0.87 1.64 -6.22
C VAL A 99 -0.43 0.81 -5.03
N LEU A 100 -1.03 1.03 -3.85
CA LEU A 100 -0.70 0.26 -2.65
C LEU A 100 -1.13 -1.21 -2.76
N LEU A 101 -2.24 -1.49 -3.43
CA LEU A 101 -2.69 -2.86 -3.67
C LEU A 101 -1.74 -3.58 -4.62
N SER A 102 -1.42 -2.97 -5.78
CA SER A 102 -0.47 -3.55 -6.75
C SER A 102 0.93 -3.74 -6.16
N ALA A 103 1.35 -2.84 -5.27
CA ALA A 103 2.59 -2.96 -4.52
C ALA A 103 2.62 -4.19 -3.60
N CYS A 104 1.47 -4.61 -3.08
CA CYS A 104 1.37 -5.74 -2.15
C CYS A 104 1.03 -7.07 -2.84
N SER A 105 0.36 -7.07 -4.00
CA SER A 105 -0.08 -8.28 -4.71
C SER A 105 1.06 -9.09 -5.33
N GLY A 106 2.22 -8.47 -5.55
CA GLY A 106 3.35 -9.10 -6.24
C GLY A 106 3.26 -9.06 -7.76
N ALA A 107 2.32 -8.29 -8.31
CA ALA A 107 2.15 -8.11 -9.76
C ALA A 107 3.43 -7.58 -10.45
N LEU A 108 4.33 -6.93 -9.71
CA LEU A 108 5.57 -6.34 -10.23
C LEU A 108 6.83 -7.13 -9.82
N ASP A 109 6.70 -8.32 -9.24
CA ASP A 109 7.85 -9.11 -8.77
C ASP A 109 8.73 -9.62 -9.91
N ALA A 110 8.19 -9.76 -11.11
CA ALA A 110 8.95 -10.12 -12.29
C ALA A 110 9.87 -8.99 -12.79
N LEU A 111 9.63 -7.76 -12.33
CA LEU A 111 10.41 -6.59 -12.74
C LEU A 111 11.61 -6.38 -11.80
N PRO A 112 12.73 -5.83 -12.31
CA PRO A 112 13.79 -5.31 -11.47
C PRO A 112 13.27 -4.28 -10.46
N ALA A 113 13.85 -4.25 -9.26
CA ALA A 113 13.38 -3.37 -8.18
C ALA A 113 13.27 -1.89 -8.57
N ASP A 114 14.21 -1.39 -9.37
CA ASP A 114 14.20 0.00 -9.87
C ASP A 114 13.03 0.28 -10.82
N GLU A 115 12.68 -0.71 -11.65
CA GLU A 115 11.56 -0.60 -12.60
C GLU A 115 10.22 -0.73 -11.88
N ALA A 116 10.09 -1.69 -10.96
CA ALA A 116 8.94 -1.80 -10.07
C ALA A 116 8.71 -0.49 -9.28
N ALA A 117 9.77 0.11 -8.74
CA ALA A 117 9.68 1.39 -8.03
C ALA A 117 9.27 2.57 -8.94
N ARG A 118 9.64 2.54 -10.22
CA ARG A 118 9.19 3.53 -11.22
C ARG A 118 7.73 3.31 -11.60
N CYS A 119 7.29 2.07 -11.76
CA CYS A 119 5.90 1.72 -12.05
C CYS A 119 4.96 2.16 -10.92
N LEU A 120 5.36 1.90 -9.67
CA LEU A 120 4.61 2.27 -8.47
C LEU A 120 4.75 3.74 -8.07
N ARG A 121 5.57 4.52 -8.77
CA ARG A 121 5.80 5.92 -8.42
C ARG A 121 4.49 6.70 -8.54
N GLY A 122 4.15 7.42 -7.49
CA GLY A 122 2.96 8.27 -7.49
C GLY A 122 3.02 9.43 -8.48
N GLY A 123 1.83 9.99 -8.79
CA GLY A 123 1.69 11.21 -9.58
C GLY A 123 1.44 10.98 -11.08
N SER A 124 1.58 12.04 -11.87
CA SER A 124 1.36 12.01 -13.33
C SER A 124 2.42 11.23 -14.12
N GLY A 125 3.56 10.91 -13.51
CA GLY A 125 4.64 10.15 -14.14
C GLY A 125 4.70 8.67 -13.77
N GLY A 126 3.75 8.16 -12.99
CA GLY A 126 3.68 6.75 -12.63
C GLY A 126 3.12 5.90 -13.78
N LEU A 127 3.90 4.93 -14.26
CA LEU A 127 3.49 4.09 -15.40
C LEU A 127 2.21 3.30 -15.10
N LEU A 128 2.09 2.76 -13.88
CA LEU A 128 0.89 2.05 -13.46
C LEU A 128 -0.34 2.97 -13.45
N LEU A 129 -0.21 4.17 -12.88
CA LEU A 129 -1.33 5.12 -12.82
C LEU A 129 -1.74 5.62 -14.19
N GLN A 130 -0.77 5.86 -15.09
CA GLN A 130 -1.07 6.23 -16.46
C GLN A 130 -1.86 5.12 -17.15
N HIS A 131 -1.40 3.87 -17.04
CA HIS A 131 -2.10 2.72 -17.59
C HIS A 131 -3.51 2.57 -17.01
N LEU A 132 -3.70 2.67 -15.70
CA LEU A 132 -5.02 2.56 -15.08
C LEU A 132 -5.97 3.68 -15.51
N ARG A 133 -5.47 4.91 -15.71
CA ARG A 133 -6.29 6.03 -16.20
C ARG A 133 -6.71 5.85 -17.66
N GLU A 134 -5.86 5.25 -18.48
CA GLU A 134 -6.09 5.08 -19.92
C GLU A 134 -6.86 3.80 -20.23
N ALA A 135 -6.40 2.65 -19.70
CA ALA A 135 -6.92 1.32 -20.03
C ALA A 135 -8.06 0.87 -19.10
N ALA A 136 -8.03 1.27 -17.82
CA ALA A 136 -8.97 0.77 -16.81
C ALA A 136 -9.59 1.87 -15.91
N PRO A 137 -10.09 3.00 -16.46
CA PRO A 137 -10.60 4.10 -15.63
C PRO A 137 -11.79 3.69 -14.76
N LYS A 138 -12.54 2.67 -15.19
CA LYS A 138 -13.67 2.11 -14.43
C LYS A 138 -13.24 1.48 -13.11
N VAL A 139 -12.03 0.92 -13.03
CA VAL A 139 -11.50 0.34 -11.77
C VAL A 139 -11.28 1.44 -10.75
N LEU A 140 -10.67 2.55 -11.15
CA LEU A 140 -10.48 3.72 -10.29
C LEU A 140 -11.82 4.32 -9.86
N GLN A 141 -12.78 4.40 -10.79
CA GLN A 141 -14.14 4.87 -10.48
C GLN A 141 -14.83 3.97 -9.45
N ARG A 142 -14.76 2.64 -9.60
CA ARG A 142 -15.32 1.68 -8.63
C ARG A 142 -14.68 1.82 -7.26
N ILE A 143 -13.35 1.92 -7.18
CA ILE A 143 -12.65 2.12 -5.91
C ILE A 143 -13.11 3.43 -5.23
N ALA A 144 -13.36 4.49 -6.02
CA ALA A 144 -13.88 5.76 -5.52
C ALA A 144 -15.33 5.67 -5.02
N GLU A 145 -16.19 4.94 -5.73
CA GLU A 145 -17.63 4.80 -5.45
C GLU A 145 -17.93 3.80 -4.33
N GLU A 146 -17.34 2.60 -4.39
CA GLU A 146 -17.64 1.47 -3.50
C GLU A 146 -17.15 1.71 -2.07
N ARG A 147 -16.21 2.66 -1.88
CA ARG A 147 -15.54 3.02 -0.60
C ARG A 147 -14.79 1.87 0.09
N GLU A 148 -15.17 0.63 -0.18
CA GLU A 148 -14.53 -0.62 0.18
C GLU A 148 -13.90 -1.26 -1.06
N LEU A 149 -12.87 -2.07 -0.85
CA LEU A 149 -12.15 -2.71 -1.95
C LEU A 149 -12.83 -4.05 -2.27
N SER A 150 -13.70 -4.07 -3.27
CA SER A 150 -14.37 -5.29 -3.70
C SER A 150 -13.37 -6.31 -4.27
N VAL A 151 -13.69 -7.60 -4.10
CA VAL A 151 -12.87 -8.70 -4.66
C VAL A 151 -12.81 -8.61 -6.18
N GLU A 152 -13.86 -8.10 -6.83
CA GLU A 152 -13.92 -7.87 -8.26
C GLU A 152 -12.96 -6.75 -8.69
N ALA A 153 -12.98 -5.59 -8.01
CA ALA A 153 -12.04 -4.51 -8.29
C ALA A 153 -10.58 -4.92 -8.06
N ALA A 154 -10.31 -5.75 -7.03
CA ALA A 154 -8.98 -6.31 -6.80
C ALA A 154 -8.52 -7.20 -7.95
N ARG A 155 -9.38 -8.11 -8.43
CA ARG A 155 -9.07 -9.01 -9.56
C ARG A 155 -8.89 -8.25 -10.86
N GLU A 156 -9.71 -7.25 -11.13
CA GLU A 156 -9.55 -6.41 -12.32
C GLU A 156 -8.22 -5.65 -12.29
N LEU A 157 -7.79 -5.18 -11.11
CA LEU A 157 -6.50 -4.52 -10.95
C LEU A 157 -5.30 -5.48 -11.17
N GLU A 158 -5.44 -6.76 -10.86
CA GLU A 158 -4.38 -7.76 -11.10
C GLU A 158 -4.23 -8.12 -12.58
N VAL A 159 -5.29 -7.97 -13.37
CA VAL A 159 -5.32 -8.31 -14.81
C VAL A 159 -5.04 -7.10 -15.70
N ALA A 160 -5.32 -5.89 -15.21
CA ALA A 160 -5.11 -4.63 -15.93
C ALA A 160 -3.62 -4.33 -16.12
#